data_AF-A0A7W3T0F2-F1
#
_entry.id   AF-A0A7W3T0F2-F1
#
_cell.length_a   1.000
_cell.length_b   1.000
_cell.length_c   1.000
_cell.angle_alpha   90.00
_cell.angle_beta   90.00
_cell.angle_gamma   90.00
#
_symmetry.space_group_name_H-M   'P 1'
#
loop_
_entity.id
_entity.type
_entity.pdbx_description
1 polymer ?
#
loop_
_entity_poly.entity_id
_entity_poly.type
_entity_poly.pdbx_seq_one_letter_code
_entity_poly.pdbx_strand_id
1 'polypeptide(L)'
;MTVTTSSTSTTGVTGTTAVPGTTGSGAAGVTPAAPTGPAVPAGGGSTTDRTGARTPAAAGEIGDARRLIDDLDERIIGLIRERMEVSDRIQRARIASGGRRVHLAREMEVLRHYGDALGRPGTDLAMTLLELGRGRI
;
A
#
# COMPACT_ATOMS: atom_id res chain seq x y z
N MET A 1 12.36 -52.89 22.84
CA MET A 1 13.45 -53.50 22.06
C MET A 1 13.66 -52.61 20.83
N THR A 2 14.89 -52.13 20.61
CA THR A 2 15.43 -51.37 19.43
C THR A 2 14.73 -50.05 19.08
N VAL A 3 15.22 -48.83 19.33
CA VAL A 3 16.52 -48.15 19.06
C VAL A 3 17.04 -48.33 17.63
N THR A 4 17.08 -47.23 16.86
CA THR A 4 18.02 -46.87 15.75
C THR A 4 17.60 -45.47 15.26
N THR A 5 18.14 -44.35 15.76
CA THR A 5 19.29 -43.57 15.27
C THR A 5 19.33 -43.32 13.76
N SER A 6 19.38 -42.05 13.35
CA SER A 6 20.46 -41.52 12.49
C SER A 6 20.40 -40.00 12.38
N SER A 7 21.52 -39.39 12.79
CA SER A 7 21.89 -37.99 12.63
C SER A 7 22.21 -37.65 11.17
N THR A 8 22.18 -36.37 10.83
CA THR A 8 23.21 -35.79 9.96
C THR A 8 23.32 -34.28 10.19
N SER A 9 24.51 -33.90 10.59
CA SER A 9 25.08 -32.56 10.67
C SER A 9 25.30 -31.97 9.28
N THR A 10 25.15 -30.66 9.11
CA THR A 10 25.72 -29.92 7.98
C THR A 10 26.27 -28.58 8.44
N THR A 11 27.53 -28.39 8.09
CA THR A 11 28.44 -27.27 8.38
C THR A 11 28.04 -26.02 7.61
N GLY A 12 27.88 -24.89 8.32
CA GLY A 12 27.64 -23.57 7.75
C GLY A 12 28.93 -22.75 7.68
N VAL A 13 29.21 -22.25 6.48
CA VAL A 13 30.40 -21.55 5.99
C VAL A 13 30.66 -20.20 6.67
N THR A 14 31.94 -19.93 6.96
CA THR A 14 32.48 -18.61 7.32
C THR A 14 32.76 -17.77 6.06
N GLY A 15 32.32 -16.52 6.05
CA GLY A 15 32.73 -15.56 5.03
C GLY A 15 32.02 -14.23 5.15
N THR A 16 32.66 -13.25 5.78
CA THR A 16 32.42 -11.81 5.54
C THR A 16 33.63 -11.04 6.06
N THR A 17 34.44 -10.51 5.15
CA THR A 17 35.49 -9.53 5.45
C THR A 17 34.93 -8.15 5.10
N ALA A 18 34.88 -7.27 6.10
CA ALA A 18 34.54 -5.86 5.98
C ALA A 18 35.81 -5.03 5.74
N VAL A 19 35.75 -4.08 4.79
CA VAL A 19 36.62 -2.88 4.75
C VAL A 19 35.77 -1.72 4.24
N PRO A 20 35.71 -0.60 4.97
CA PRO A 20 36.06 0.65 4.31
C PRO A 20 36.87 1.59 5.22
N GLY A 21 37.93 2.16 4.66
CA GLY A 21 38.69 3.26 5.25
C GLY A 21 39.04 4.25 4.15
N THR A 22 38.29 5.34 4.08
CA THR A 22 38.53 6.50 3.22
C THR A 22 39.59 7.39 3.84
N THR A 23 40.44 8.05 3.04
CA THR A 23 40.71 9.51 3.07
C THR A 23 41.85 9.83 2.10
N GLY A 24 41.61 10.78 1.20
CA GLY A 24 42.63 11.34 0.32
C GLY A 24 42.05 12.50 -0.50
N SER A 25 42.01 13.67 0.13
CA SER A 25 41.59 14.96 -0.44
C SER A 25 42.67 15.51 -1.38
N GLY A 26 42.28 15.96 -2.57
CA GLY A 26 43.16 16.64 -3.52
C GLY A 26 42.34 17.54 -4.44
N ALA A 27 42.36 18.84 -4.14
CA ALA A 27 41.71 19.88 -4.91
C ALA A 27 42.52 20.24 -6.17
N ALA A 28 41.84 20.37 -7.31
CA ALA A 28 42.28 21.24 -8.41
C ALA A 28 41.06 21.64 -9.23
N GLY A 29 40.74 22.93 -9.20
CA GLY A 29 39.67 23.52 -9.99
C GLY A 29 40.02 23.56 -11.46
N VAL A 30 39.02 23.26 -12.30
CA VAL A 30 38.88 23.81 -13.64
C VAL A 30 37.40 24.19 -13.85
N THR A 31 37.21 25.39 -14.39
CA THR A 31 35.97 26.12 -14.71
C THR A 31 35.11 25.35 -15.74
N PRO A 32 33.77 25.58 -15.82
CA PRO A 32 32.83 24.63 -16.41
C PRO A 32 32.77 24.75 -17.93
N ALA A 33 33.06 23.66 -18.62
CA ALA A 33 32.62 23.47 -20.00
C ALA A 33 31.22 22.85 -19.95
N ALA A 34 30.20 23.61 -20.34
CA ALA A 34 28.84 23.12 -20.49
C ALA A 34 28.83 21.95 -21.48
N PRO A 35 28.39 20.74 -21.10
CA PRO A 35 27.99 19.78 -22.09
C PRO A 35 26.64 20.26 -22.63
N THR A 36 26.61 20.65 -23.90
CA THR A 36 25.40 20.51 -24.72
C THR A 36 25.11 19.01 -24.80
N GLY A 37 24.57 18.46 -23.72
CA GLY A 37 23.99 17.13 -23.74
C GLY A 37 22.84 17.15 -24.74
N PRO A 38 22.63 16.08 -25.52
CA PRO A 38 21.40 15.96 -26.29
C PRO A 38 20.25 16.16 -25.30
N ALA A 39 19.36 17.10 -25.60
CA ALA A 39 18.11 17.22 -24.88
C ALA A 39 17.46 15.84 -24.90
N VAL A 40 17.45 15.16 -23.75
CA VAL A 40 16.63 13.98 -23.55
C VAL A 40 15.23 14.45 -23.90
N PRO A 41 14.55 13.90 -24.93
CA PRO A 41 13.17 14.25 -25.15
C PRO A 41 12.43 13.94 -23.86
N ALA A 42 11.90 14.97 -23.21
CA ALA A 42 11.00 14.84 -22.09
C ALA A 42 10.00 13.74 -22.44
N GLY A 43 9.93 12.70 -21.62
CA GLY A 43 9.30 11.42 -21.89
C GLY A 43 7.91 11.53 -22.49
N GLY A 44 7.87 11.63 -23.82
CA GLY A 44 6.67 11.54 -24.63
C GLY A 44 6.43 10.09 -25.01
N GLY A 45 6.32 9.20 -24.01
CA GLY A 45 5.75 7.89 -24.26
C GLY A 45 4.39 8.11 -24.90
N SER A 46 4.18 7.55 -26.10
CA SER A 46 2.90 7.62 -26.81
C SER A 46 1.75 7.27 -25.85
N THR A 47 0.56 7.83 -26.01
CA THR A 47 -0.60 7.51 -25.14
C THR A 47 -0.83 6.00 -25.02
N THR A 48 -0.50 5.25 -26.07
CA THR A 48 -0.48 3.77 -26.10
C THR A 48 0.54 3.16 -25.14
N ASP A 49 1.72 3.77 -24.98
CA ASP A 49 2.79 3.34 -24.08
C ASP A 49 2.40 3.55 -22.60
N ARG A 50 1.78 4.71 -22.28
CA ARG A 50 1.30 5.02 -20.91
C ARG A 50 0.13 4.14 -20.45
N THR A 51 -0.66 3.64 -21.40
CA THR A 51 -1.85 2.83 -21.13
C THR A 51 -1.60 1.34 -21.31
N GLY A 52 -0.51 0.95 -21.99
CA GLY A 52 -0.27 -0.41 -22.46
C GLY A 52 -1.18 -0.83 -23.61
N ALA A 53 -1.98 0.09 -24.15
CA ALA A 53 -2.92 -0.18 -25.22
C ALA A 53 -2.22 -0.43 -26.54
N ARG A 54 -2.74 -1.37 -27.33
CA ARG A 54 -2.22 -1.67 -28.68
C ARG A 54 -2.81 -0.78 -29.76
N THR A 55 -3.82 0.04 -29.44
CA THR A 55 -4.45 0.99 -30.37
C THR A 55 -4.66 2.36 -29.69
N PRO A 56 -4.63 3.46 -30.45
CA PRO A 56 -4.91 4.79 -29.90
C PRO A 56 -6.33 4.94 -29.32
N ALA A 57 -7.32 4.27 -29.91
CA ALA A 57 -8.70 4.27 -29.41
C ALA A 57 -8.79 3.62 -28.02
N ALA A 58 -8.22 2.42 -27.86
CA ALA A 58 -8.15 1.76 -26.55
C ALA A 58 -7.31 2.57 -25.55
N ALA A 59 -6.29 3.29 -26.00
CA ALA A 59 -5.52 4.19 -25.15
C ALA A 59 -6.36 5.36 -24.61
N GLY A 60 -7.25 5.92 -25.44
CA GLY A 60 -8.22 6.93 -25.02
C GLY A 60 -9.20 6.38 -23.97
N GLU A 61 -9.85 5.25 -24.26
CA GLU A 61 -10.81 4.61 -23.36
C GLU A 61 -10.20 4.24 -21.99
N ILE A 62 -8.98 3.68 -21.97
CA ILE A 62 -8.27 3.38 -20.72
C ILE A 62 -7.95 4.65 -19.96
N GLY A 63 -7.55 5.72 -20.65
CA GLY A 63 -7.30 7.02 -20.04
C GLY A 63 -8.54 7.58 -19.37
N ASP A 64 -9.70 7.45 -20.01
CA ASP A 64 -10.98 7.96 -19.50
C ASP A 64 -11.49 7.13 -18.32
N ALA A 65 -11.39 5.80 -18.42
CA ALA A 65 -11.74 4.88 -17.34
C ALA A 65 -10.88 5.10 -16.08
N ARG A 66 -9.58 5.38 -16.24
CA ARG A 66 -8.69 5.70 -15.10
C ARG A 66 -9.12 6.98 -14.38
N ARG A 67 -9.47 8.04 -15.12
CA ARG A 67 -9.99 9.27 -14.50
C ARG A 67 -11.29 9.02 -13.73
N LEU A 68 -12.17 8.18 -14.28
CA LEU A 68 -13.38 7.77 -13.56
C LEU A 68 -13.06 6.98 -12.28
N ILE A 69 -12.05 6.12 -12.29
CA ILE A 69 -11.58 5.41 -11.09
C ILE A 69 -11.07 6.42 -10.06
N ASP A 70 -10.26 7.40 -10.48
CA ASP A 70 -9.72 8.43 -9.57
C ASP A 70 -10.86 9.23 -8.90
N ASP A 71 -11.90 9.61 -9.65
CA ASP A 71 -13.09 10.31 -9.13
C ASP A 71 -13.89 9.43 -8.14
N LEU A 72 -14.02 8.13 -8.44
CA LEU A 72 -14.67 7.17 -7.55
C LEU A 72 -13.87 6.97 -6.27
N ASP A 73 -12.55 6.89 -6.36
CA ASP A 73 -11.65 6.70 -5.23
C ASP A 73 -11.70 7.89 -4.27
N GLU A 74 -11.71 9.12 -4.79
CA GLU A 74 -11.88 10.32 -3.95
C GLU A 74 -13.21 10.30 -3.20
N ARG A 75 -14.29 9.88 -3.87
CA ARG A 75 -15.61 9.72 -3.23
C ARG A 75 -15.60 8.62 -2.17
N ILE A 76 -14.96 7.48 -2.44
CA ILE A 76 -14.83 6.38 -1.49
C ILE A 76 -14.05 6.84 -0.25
N ILE A 77 -12.93 7.54 -0.44
CA ILE A 77 -12.12 8.09 0.65
C ILE A 77 -12.95 9.07 1.49
N GLY A 78 -13.72 9.95 0.85
CA GLY A 78 -14.64 10.86 1.54
C GLY A 78 -15.65 10.11 2.42
N LEU A 79 -16.31 9.08 1.86
CA LEU A 79 -17.28 8.26 2.58
C LEU A 79 -16.65 7.48 3.75
N ILE A 80 -15.42 6.99 3.58
CA ILE A 80 -14.69 6.28 4.64
C ILE A 80 -14.38 7.23 5.80
N ARG A 81 -13.92 8.45 5.51
CA ARG A 81 -13.65 9.49 6.53
C ARG A 81 -14.93 9.85 7.30
N GLU A 82 -16.02 10.10 6.60
CA GLU A 82 -17.32 10.37 7.22
C GLU A 82 -17.76 9.20 8.13
N ARG A 83 -17.61 7.95 7.66
CA ARG A 83 -17.89 6.75 8.47
C ARG A 83 -17.02 6.69 9.73
N MET A 84 -15.74 7.08 9.65
CA MET A 84 -14.84 7.11 10.80
C MET A 84 -15.30 8.15 11.84
N GLU A 85 -15.67 9.35 11.41
CA GLU A 85 -16.20 10.39 12.31
C GLU A 85 -17.48 9.95 13.03
N VAL A 86 -18.39 9.28 12.30
CA VAL A 86 -19.61 8.71 12.87
C VAL A 86 -19.27 7.60 13.88
N SER A 87 -18.31 6.73 13.56
CA SER A 87 -17.89 5.63 14.42
C SER A 87 -17.28 6.13 15.74
N ASP A 88 -16.47 7.18 15.66
CA ASP A 88 -15.84 7.83 16.80
C ASP A 88 -16.89 8.54 17.70
N ARG A 89 -17.86 9.24 17.09
CA ARG A 89 -19.01 9.79 17.82
C ARG A 89 -19.78 8.71 18.60
N ILE A 90 -20.02 7.55 18.00
CA ILE A 90 -20.71 6.42 18.65
C ILE A 90 -19.88 5.88 19.81
N GLN A 91 -18.57 5.71 19.63
CA GLN A 91 -17.68 5.21 20.68
C GLN A 91 -17.62 6.17 21.87
N ARG A 92 -17.47 7.48 21.62
CA ARG A 92 -17.50 8.50 22.68
C ARG A 92 -18.78 8.45 23.48
N ALA A 93 -19.94 8.44 22.81
CA ALA A 93 -21.24 8.39 23.47
C ALA A 93 -21.36 7.15 24.37
N ARG A 94 -20.86 6.00 23.91
CA ARG A 94 -20.92 4.76 24.66
C ARG A 94 -19.98 4.74 25.87
N ILE A 95 -18.75 5.24 25.71
CA ILE A 95 -17.80 5.33 26.82
C ILE A 95 -18.33 6.29 27.88
N ALA A 96 -18.90 7.43 27.46
CA ALA A 96 -19.52 8.40 28.36
C ALA A 96 -20.69 7.79 29.16
N SER A 97 -21.40 6.81 28.60
CA SER A 97 -22.46 6.07 29.30
C SER A 97 -21.95 4.87 30.12
N GLY A 98 -20.63 4.71 30.31
CA GLY A 98 -20.03 3.58 31.04
C GLY A 98 -20.02 2.24 30.29
N GLY A 99 -20.31 2.25 28.99
CA GLY A 99 -20.35 1.05 28.15
C GLY A 99 -18.99 0.63 27.60
N ARG A 100 -18.92 -0.58 27.04
CA ARG A 100 -17.71 -1.14 26.40
C ARG A 100 -17.43 -0.49 25.05
N ARG A 101 -16.18 -0.14 24.77
CA ARG A 101 -15.75 0.48 23.50
C ARG A 101 -16.18 -0.28 22.22
N VAL A 102 -16.36 -1.61 22.29
CA VAL A 102 -16.69 -2.48 21.14
C VAL A 102 -18.04 -3.20 21.31
N HIS A 103 -18.79 -3.39 20.20
CA HIS A 103 -20.01 -4.21 20.13
C HIS A 103 -19.87 -5.36 19.15
N LEU A 104 -19.48 -6.54 19.62
CA LEU A 104 -19.21 -7.69 18.76
C LEU A 104 -20.37 -8.03 17.81
N ALA A 105 -21.62 -8.01 18.28
CA ALA A 105 -22.78 -8.30 17.43
C ALA A 105 -22.92 -7.29 16.28
N ARG A 106 -22.59 -6.02 16.50
CA ARG A 106 -22.64 -5.00 15.44
C ARG A 106 -21.48 -5.17 14.46
N GLU A 107 -20.30 -5.52 14.94
CA GLU A 107 -19.16 -5.82 14.07
C GLU A 107 -19.45 -7.00 13.16
N MET A 108 -20.04 -8.07 13.70
CA MET A 108 -20.48 -9.22 12.90
C MET A 108 -21.51 -8.87 11.83
N GLU A 109 -22.45 -7.96 12.12
CA GLU A 109 -23.39 -7.44 11.11
C GLU A 109 -22.67 -6.70 9.98
N VAL A 110 -21.66 -5.89 10.29
CA VAL A 110 -20.88 -5.18 9.28
C VAL A 110 -20.09 -6.17 8.42
N LEU A 111 -19.42 -7.14 9.03
CA LEU A 111 -18.68 -8.18 8.29
C LEU A 111 -19.59 -8.92 7.31
N ARG A 112 -20.78 -9.34 7.78
CA ARG A 112 -21.78 -9.99 6.93
C ARG A 112 -22.26 -9.08 5.81
N HIS A 113 -22.56 -7.81 6.11
CA HIS A 113 -23.06 -6.87 5.11
C HIS A 113 -22.08 -6.68 3.94
N TYR A 114 -20.79 -6.49 4.22
CA TYR A 114 -19.77 -6.37 3.18
C TYR A 114 -19.47 -7.70 2.50
N GLY A 115 -19.46 -8.81 3.25
CA GLY A 115 -19.29 -10.15 2.72
C GLY A 115 -20.41 -10.55 1.74
N ASP A 116 -21.66 -10.21 2.04
CA ASP A 116 -22.81 -10.47 1.18
C ASP A 116 -22.76 -9.60 -0.10
N ALA A 117 -22.23 -8.37 -0.02
CA ALA A 117 -22.18 -7.44 -1.14
C ALA A 117 -20.98 -7.67 -2.09
N LEU A 118 -19.81 -8.01 -1.54
CA LEU A 118 -18.54 -8.08 -2.29
C LEU A 118 -17.90 -9.48 -2.26
N GLY A 119 -18.52 -10.46 -1.59
CA GLY A 119 -17.97 -11.80 -1.40
C GLY A 119 -16.79 -11.83 -0.43
N ARG A 120 -15.85 -12.77 -0.66
CA ARG A 120 -14.68 -12.98 0.21
C ARG A 120 -13.86 -11.70 0.47
N PRO A 121 -13.52 -10.88 -0.56
CA PRO A 121 -12.77 -9.64 -0.35
C PRO A 121 -13.55 -8.59 0.47
N GLY A 122 -14.88 -8.67 0.49
CA GLY A 122 -15.73 -7.77 1.27
C GLY A 122 -15.48 -7.88 2.77
N THR A 123 -15.31 -9.10 3.28
CA THR A 123 -15.00 -9.32 4.70
C THR A 123 -13.68 -8.67 5.09
N ASP A 124 -12.65 -8.79 4.25
CA ASP A 124 -11.32 -8.21 4.51
C ASP A 124 -11.40 -6.68 4.52
N LEU A 125 -12.13 -6.09 3.57
CA LEU A 125 -12.39 -4.65 3.55
C LEU A 125 -13.13 -4.19 4.83
N ALA A 126 -14.15 -4.92 5.26
CA ALA A 126 -14.90 -4.60 6.46
C ALA A 126 -14.04 -4.69 7.73
N MET A 127 -13.14 -5.67 7.81
CA MET A 127 -12.15 -5.75 8.88
C MET A 127 -11.32 -4.48 8.91
N THR A 128 -10.68 -4.08 7.80
CA THR A 128 -9.90 -2.84 7.75
C THR A 128 -10.71 -1.60 8.16
N LEU A 129 -11.96 -1.47 7.70
CA LEU A 129 -12.83 -0.35 8.07
C LEU A 129 -13.22 -0.33 9.57
N LEU A 130 -13.37 -1.50 10.19
CA LEU A 130 -13.58 -1.59 11.64
C LEU A 130 -12.31 -1.23 12.40
N GLU A 131 -11.13 -1.57 11.86
CA GLU A 131 -9.84 -1.24 12.44
C GLU A 131 -9.54 0.26 12.44
N LEU A 132 -9.82 0.94 11.32
CA LEU A 132 -9.70 2.38 11.21
C LEU A 132 -10.64 3.09 12.21
N GLY A 133 -11.89 2.63 12.33
CA GLY A 133 -12.89 3.25 13.19
C GLY A 133 -12.61 3.13 14.70
N ARG A 134 -11.85 2.13 15.14
CA ARG A 134 -11.47 1.94 16.57
C ARG A 134 -10.18 2.65 16.97
N GLY A 135 -9.49 3.32 16.04
CA GLY A 135 -8.27 4.09 16.33
C GLY A 135 -7.06 3.24 16.72
N ARG A 136 -6.94 2.00 16.21
CA ARG A 136 -5.67 1.25 16.31
C ARG A 136 -4.78 1.59 15.14
N ILE A 137 -4.07 2.71 15.24
CA ILE A 137 -2.88 3.05 14.44
C ILE A 137 -1.87 3.70 15.39
#